data_AF-A0A401JCD1-F1
#
_entry.id   AF-A0A401JCD1-F1
#
_cell.length_a   1.000
_cell.length_b   1.000
_cell.length_c   1.000
_cell.angle_alpha   90.00
_cell.angle_beta   90.00
_cell.angle_gamma   90.00
#
_symmetry.space_group_name_H-M   'P 1'
#
loop_
_entity.id
_entity.type
_entity.pdbx_description
1 polymer ?
#
loop_
_entity_poly.entity_id
_entity_poly.type
_entity_poly.pdbx_seq_one_letter_code
_entity_poly.pdbx_strand_id
1 'polypeptide(L)'
;MLKFIQNLLSLNIALTGKARSLQAYDEALDLYGSKDFQKALPLMKESAELGHIDAMSLLGSMLLLGQGTREDGKQAEIWLQYVG
;
A
#
# COMPACT_ATOMS: atom_id res chain seq x y z
N MET A 1 -10.19 28.63 17.84
CA MET A 1 -8.85 28.10 18.17
C MET A 1 -8.81 26.56 18.08
N LEU A 2 -9.72 25.83 18.73
CA LEU A 2 -9.78 24.34 18.69
C LEU A 2 -9.80 23.75 17.26
N LYS A 3 -10.60 24.32 16.35
CA LYS A 3 -10.68 23.88 14.94
C LYS A 3 -9.35 24.00 14.17
N PHE A 4 -8.53 24.99 14.51
CA PHE A 4 -7.21 25.19 13.87
C PHE A 4 -6.21 24.12 14.35
N ILE A 5 -6.20 23.82 15.66
CA ILE A 5 -5.37 22.76 16.23
C ILE A 5 -5.76 21.40 15.67
N GLN A 6 -7.06 21.10 15.55
CA GLN A 6 -7.55 19.87 14.94
C GLN A 6 -7.12 19.74 13.46
N ASN A 7 -7.21 20.81 12.67
CA ASN A 7 -6.75 20.79 11.28
C ASN A 7 -5.25 20.51 11.16
N LEU A 8 -4.42 21.09 12.05
CA LEU A 8 -2.98 20.83 12.08
C LEU A 8 -2.65 19.38 12.48
N LEU A 9 -3.37 18.82 13.45
CA LEU A 9 -3.23 17.41 13.83
C LEU A 9 -3.59 16.47 12.66
N SER A 10 -4.73 16.69 12.01
CA SER A 10 -5.15 15.89 10.87
C SER A 10 -4.17 15.99 9.69
N LEU A 11 -3.63 17.19 9.44
CA LEU A 11 -2.62 17.40 8.39
C LEU A 11 -1.31 16.66 8.70
N ASN A 12 -0.82 16.74 9.94
CA ASN A 12 0.39 16.02 10.35
C ASN A 12 0.21 14.50 10.24
N ILE A 13 -0.96 13.97 10.60
CA ILE A 13 -1.31 12.54 10.46
C ILE A 13 -1.35 12.14 8.99
N ALA A 14 -1.97 12.94 8.12
CA ALA A 14 -2.01 12.66 6.69
C ALA A 14 -0.62 12.71 6.03
N LEU A 15 0.23 13.66 6.44
CA LEU A 15 1.61 13.77 5.96
C LEU A 15 2.48 12.59 6.42
N THR A 16 2.34 12.16 7.67
CA THR A 16 3.06 10.97 8.18
C THR A 16 2.56 9.69 7.51
N GLY A 17 1.25 9.56 7.27
CA GLY A 17 0.69 8.46 6.49
C GLY A 17 1.26 8.40 5.07
N LYS A 18 1.32 9.54 4.37
CA LYS A 18 1.90 9.62 3.03
C LYS A 18 3.40 9.30 3.01
N ALA A 19 4.16 9.80 3.98
CA ALA A 19 5.59 9.50 4.10
C ALA A 19 5.83 8.01 4.34
N ARG A 20 5.05 7.38 5.24
CA ARG A 20 5.15 5.94 5.51
C ARG A 20 4.74 5.12 4.28
N SER A 21 3.70 5.55 3.56
CA SER A 21 3.23 4.91 2.33
C SER A 21 4.33 4.80 1.27
N LEU A 22 5.07 5.89 1.03
CA LEU A 22 6.22 5.90 0.11
C LEU A 22 7.34 4.98 0.60
N GLN A 23 7.71 5.06 1.88
CA GLN A 23 8.76 4.22 2.44
C GLN A 23 8.43 2.72 2.35
N ALA A 24 7.20 2.33 2.71
CA ALA A 24 6.74 0.95 2.64
C ALA A 24 6.72 0.43 1.19
N TYR A 25 6.38 1.30 0.23
CA TYR A 25 6.42 0.98 -1.19
C TYR A 25 7.85 0.68 -1.66
N ASP A 26 8.81 1.56 -1.34
CA ASP A 26 10.22 1.40 -1.71
C ASP A 26 10.81 0.11 -1.12
N GLU A 27 10.60 -0.13 0.19
CA GLU A 27 11.03 -1.36 0.87
C GLU A 27 10.41 -2.62 0.23
N ALA A 28 9.12 -2.54 -0.14
CA ALA A 28 8.44 -3.65 -0.80
C ALA A 28 8.96 -3.89 -2.22
N LEU A 29 9.32 -2.85 -2.97
CA LEU A 29 9.88 -2.97 -4.33
C LEU A 29 11.24 -3.66 -4.31
N ASP A 30 12.11 -3.35 -3.35
CA ASP A 30 13.42 -4.00 -3.22
C ASP A 30 13.27 -5.51 -2.95
N LEU A 31 12.34 -5.87 -2.05
CA LEU A 31 12.00 -7.26 -1.75
C LEU A 31 11.34 -7.95 -2.95
N TYR A 32 10.45 -7.26 -3.65
CA TYR A 32 9.77 -7.75 -4.84
C TYR A 32 10.77 -8.04 -5.97
N GLY A 33 11.70 -7.13 -6.24
CA GLY A 33 12.77 -7.30 -7.22
C GLY A 33 13.69 -8.47 -6.88
N SER A 34 13.89 -8.73 -5.59
CA SER A 34 14.62 -9.90 -5.07
C SER A 34 13.77 -11.18 -5.02
N LYS A 35 12.51 -11.12 -5.46
CA LYS A 35 11.50 -12.20 -5.40
C LYS A 35 11.18 -12.71 -3.99
N ASP A 36 11.48 -11.93 -2.96
CA ASP A 36 11.07 -12.20 -1.57
C ASP A 36 9.62 -11.74 -1.36
N PHE A 37 8.70 -12.35 -2.10
CA PHE A 37 7.31 -11.94 -2.15
C PHE A 37 6.60 -12.09 -0.81
N GLN A 38 7.02 -13.05 0.04
CA GLN A 38 6.44 -13.24 1.37
C GLN A 38 6.68 -12.01 2.26
N LYS A 39 7.82 -11.34 2.13
CA LYS A 39 8.10 -10.10 2.86
C LYS A 39 7.60 -8.85 2.12
N ALA A 40 7.58 -8.87 0.78
CA ALA A 40 7.08 -7.74 0.00
C ALA A 40 5.57 -7.53 0.17
N LEU A 41 4.77 -8.60 0.21
CA LEU A 41 3.31 -8.53 0.25
C LEU A 41 2.75 -7.68 1.42
N PRO A 42 3.16 -7.87 2.69
CA PRO A 42 2.63 -7.07 3.79
C PRO A 42 3.00 -5.58 3.67
N LEU A 43 4.20 -5.25 3.20
CA LEU A 43 4.63 -3.86 3.00
C LEU A 43 3.90 -3.20 1.83
N MET A 44 3.68 -3.95 0.74
CA MET A 44 2.87 -3.50 -0.39
C MET A 44 1.43 -3.22 0.04
N LYS A 45 0.87 -4.09 0.88
CA LYS A 45 -0.46 -3.91 1.48
C LYS A 45 -0.54 -2.66 2.36
N GLU A 46 0.45 -2.45 3.23
CA GLU A 46 0.51 -1.25 4.07
C GLU A 46 0.55 0.03 3.21
N SER A 47 1.39 0.06 2.18
CA SER A 47 1.47 1.21 1.28
C SER A 47 0.15 1.50 0.55
N ALA A 48 -0.53 0.44 0.08
CA ALA A 48 -1.83 0.52 -0.56
C ALA A 48 -2.92 1.03 0.41
N GLU A 49 -2.97 0.53 1.65
CA GLU A 49 -3.91 0.98 2.69
C GLU A 49 -3.69 2.45 3.07
N LEU A 50 -2.46 2.96 2.93
CA LEU A 50 -2.13 4.37 3.12
C LEU A 50 -2.38 5.25 1.88
N GLY A 51 -2.92 4.69 0.80
CA GLY A 51 -3.37 5.43 -0.37
C GLY A 51 -2.39 5.49 -1.56
N HIS A 52 -1.34 4.66 -1.59
CA HIS A 52 -0.43 4.63 -2.73
C HIS A 52 -1.05 3.89 -3.92
N ILE A 53 -1.34 4.63 -4.99
CA ILE A 53 -2.03 4.09 -6.18
C ILE A 53 -1.21 2.98 -6.86
N ASP A 54 0.11 3.17 -7.00
CA ASP A 54 0.95 2.12 -7.60
C ASP A 54 1.05 0.88 -6.71
N ALA A 55 0.95 1.05 -5.38
CA ALA A 55 0.99 -0.09 -4.47
C ALA A 55 -0.32 -0.89 -4.53
N MET A 56 -1.47 -0.23 -4.69
CA MET A 56 -2.75 -0.90 -4.92
C MET A 56 -2.72 -1.76 -6.19
N SER A 57 -2.17 -1.20 -7.27
CA SER A 57 -2.02 -1.90 -8.55
C SER A 57 -1.12 -3.14 -8.44
N LEU A 58 0.03 -2.97 -7.78
CA LEU A 58 0.99 -4.05 -7.61
C LEU A 58 0.49 -5.09 -6.61
N LEU A 59 -0.20 -4.70 -5.53
CA LEU A 59 -0.88 -5.59 -4.61
C LEU A 59 -1.94 -6.43 -5.33
N GLY A 60 -2.78 -5.81 -6.17
CA GLY A 60 -3.75 -6.51 -6.99
C GLY A 60 -3.08 -7.57 -7.87
N SER A 61 -1.97 -7.21 -8.51
CA SER A 61 -1.18 -8.15 -9.33
C SER A 61 -0.57 -9.29 -8.50
N MET A 62 -0.04 -8.99 -7.31
CA MET A 62 0.50 -9.99 -6.40
C MET A 62 -0.56 -11.01 -5.96
N LEU A 63 -1.78 -10.53 -5.68
CA LEU A 63 -2.92 -11.38 -5.32
C LEU A 63 -3.40 -12.22 -6.50
N LEU A 64 -3.44 -11.68 -7.73
CA LEU A 64 -3.78 -12.44 -8.93
C LEU A 64 -2.79 -13.57 -9.21
N LEU A 65 -1.50 -13.32 -8.97
CA LEU A 65 -0.41 -14.23 -9.30
C LEU A 65 -0.01 -15.14 -8.12
N GLY A 66 -0.63 -14.99 -6.96
CA GLY A 66 -0.23 -15.73 -5.75
C GLY A 66 1.21 -15.42 -5.30
N GLN A 67 1.68 -14.19 -5.49
CA GLN A 67 3.02 -13.78 -5.08
C GLN A 67 3.04 -13.47 -3.59
N GLY A 68 3.69 -14.34 -2.82
CA GLY A 68 3.79 -14.18 -1.35
C GLY A 68 2.52 -14.65 -0.61
N THR A 69 1.54 -15.19 -1.32
CA THR A 69 0.28 -15.72 -0.78
C THR A 69 -0.30 -16.78 -1.73
N ARG A 70 -1.48 -17.32 -1.42
CA ARG A 70 -2.29 -18.03 -2.42
C ARG A 70 -2.97 -17.03 -3.34
N GLU A 71 -3.23 -17.43 -4.59
CA GLU A 71 -4.01 -16.62 -5.52
C GLU A 71 -5.37 -16.24 -4.90
N ASP A 72 -5.69 -14.95 -4.98
CA ASP A 72 -6.95 -14.38 -4.51
C ASP A 72 -7.44 -13.32 -5.51
N GLY A 73 -8.02 -13.81 -6.60
CA GLY A 73 -8.55 -12.94 -7.66
C GLY A 73 -9.69 -12.03 -7.20
N LYS A 74 -10.45 -12.41 -6.17
CA LYS A 74 -11.53 -11.57 -5.64
C LYS A 74 -10.96 -10.35 -4.93
N GLN A 75 -9.97 -10.57 -4.06
CA GLN A 75 -9.32 -9.46 -3.37
C GLN A 75 -8.52 -8.59 -4.34
N ALA A 76 -7.93 -9.18 -5.38
CA ALA A 76 -7.24 -8.43 -6.41
C ALA A 76 -8.17 -7.49 -7.19
N GLU A 77 -9.35 -7.97 -7.60
CA GLU A 77 -10.33 -7.15 -8.32
C GLU A 77 -10.71 -5.91 -7.50
N ILE A 78 -10.93 -6.08 -6.20
CA ILE A 78 -11.22 -4.97 -5.30
C ILE A 78 -10.10 -3.92 -5.37
N TRP A 79 -8.83 -4.31 -5.18
CA TRP A 79 -7.71 -3.38 -5.21
C TRP A 79 -7.50 -2.72 -6.58
N LEU A 80 -7.74 -3.43 -7.67
CA LEU A 80 -7.61 -2.90 -9.03
C LEU A 80 -8.75 -1.95 -9.40
N GLN A 81 -9.95 -2.13 -8.85
CA GLN A 81 -11.06 -1.19 -9.01
C GLN A 81 -10.78 0.16 -8.34
N TYR A 82 -10.02 0.20 -7.25
CA TYR A 82 -9.67 1.45 -6.56
C TYR A 82 -8.66 2.33 -7.30
N VAL A 83 -8.01 1.81 -8.34
CA VAL A 83 -6.94 2.50 -9.09
C VAL A 83 -7.50 3.37 -10.23
N GLY A 84 -8.72 3.11 -10.70
CA GLY A 84 -9.37 3.84 -11.81
C GLY A 84 -10.26 4.99 -11.37
#